data_AF-A0A1I6YLY1-F1
#
_entry.id   AF-A0A1I6YLY1-F1
#
_cell.length_a   1.000
_cell.length_b   1.000
_cell.length_c   1.000
_cell.angle_alpha   90.00
_cell.angle_beta   90.00
_cell.angle_gamma   90.00
#
_symmetry.space_group_name_H-M   'P 1'
#
loop_
_entity.id
_entity.type
_entity.pdbx_description
1 polymer ?
#
loop_
_entity_poly.entity_id
_entity_poly.type
_entity_poly.pdbx_seq_one_letter_code
_entity_poly.pdbx_strand_id
1 'polypeptide(L)'
;MINTKIEWAKTREELIAEVTALGFPKELGEAIAKELGSPKAMNRMIGYLTKVKPKSAELIVDEMLAISSEISAWKEKKASEAANAAYNDMLNRGLGTEEDE
;
A
#
# COMPACT_ATOMS: atom_id res chain seq x y z
N MET A 1 -18.92 7.66 -1.81
CA MET A 1 -17.61 8.30 -2.10
C MET A 1 -17.09 9.20 -0.97
N ILE A 2 -17.91 9.58 0.04
CA ILE A 2 -17.51 10.43 1.18
C ILE A 2 -16.63 9.70 2.22
N ASN A 3 -16.72 8.37 2.29
CA ASN A 3 -16.09 7.56 3.35
C ASN A 3 -14.55 7.54 3.29
N THR A 4 -13.95 7.51 2.08
CA THR A 4 -12.51 7.27 1.91
C THR A 4 -11.63 8.45 2.31
N LYS A 5 -12.08 9.70 2.07
CA LYS A 5 -11.32 10.89 2.48
C LYS A 5 -11.33 11.07 4.00
N ILE A 6 -12.47 10.82 4.64
CA ILE A 6 -12.61 10.87 6.09
C ILE A 6 -11.76 9.78 6.73
N GLU A 7 -11.85 8.55 6.20
CA GLU A 7 -11.04 7.43 6.67
C GLU A 7 -9.54 7.73 6.57
N TRP A 8 -9.09 8.26 5.43
CA TRP A 8 -7.69 8.64 5.23
C TRP A 8 -7.23 9.72 6.22
N ALA A 9 -8.03 10.78 6.40
CA ALA A 9 -7.70 11.84 7.35
C ALA A 9 -7.58 11.29 8.77
N LYS A 10 -8.54 10.46 9.19
CA LYS A 10 -8.53 9.80 10.50
C LYS A 10 -7.31 8.90 10.69
N THR A 11 -7.01 8.02 9.73
CA THR A 11 -5.86 7.11 9.85
C THR A 11 -4.54 7.87 9.83
N ARG A 12 -4.45 8.96 9.05
CA ARG A 12 -3.27 9.84 9.05
C ARG A 12 -3.06 10.47 10.42
N GLU A 13 -4.10 11.03 11.02
CA GLU A 13 -4.01 11.64 12.35
C GLU A 13 -3.58 10.62 13.42
N GLU A 14 -4.14 9.41 13.37
CA GLU A 14 -3.78 8.32 14.27
C GLU A 14 -2.31 7.88 14.09
N LEU A 15 -1.84 7.72 12.85
CA LEU A 15 -0.45 7.40 12.56
C LEU A 15 0.51 8.48 13.09
N ILE A 16 0.19 9.76 12.87
CA ILE A 16 0.99 10.87 13.39
C ILE A 16 1.01 10.88 14.92
N ALA A 17 -0.13 10.60 15.55
CA ALA A 17 -0.24 10.51 17.00
C ALA A 17 0.65 9.39 17.56
N GLU A 18 0.66 8.20 16.96
CA GLU A 18 1.49 7.07 17.37
C GLU A 18 3.00 7.37 17.22
N VAL A 19 3.40 7.98 16.10
CA VAL A 19 4.80 8.39 15.88
C VAL A 19 5.23 9.41 16.95
N THR A 20 4.37 10.38 17.24
CA THR A 20 4.64 11.41 18.25
C THR A 20 4.66 10.83 19.67
N ALA A 21 3.78 9.88 19.98
CA ALA A 21 3.73 9.19 21.27
C ALA A 21 4.99 8.37 21.57
N LEU A 22 5.69 7.92 20.53
CA LEU A 22 7.00 7.27 20.65
C LEU A 22 8.17 8.26 20.80
N GLY A 23 7.90 9.57 20.78
CA GLY A 23 8.89 10.63 20.95
C GLY A 23 9.54 11.12 19.65
N PHE A 24 9.01 10.72 18.48
CA PHE A 24 9.52 11.18 17.20
C PHE A 24 8.81 12.45 16.71
N PRO A 25 9.44 13.23 15.80
CA PRO A 25 8.82 14.43 15.25
C PRO A 25 7.53 14.13 14.49
N LYS A 26 6.58 15.06 14.57
CA LYS A 26 5.30 14.99 13.85
C LYS A 26 5.53 14.86 12.35
N GLU A 27 6.52 15.58 11.83
CA GLU A 27 6.90 15.64 10.42
C GLU A 27 7.28 14.25 9.87
N LEU A 28 7.86 13.38 10.71
CA LEU A 28 8.15 12.01 10.34
C LEU A 28 6.84 11.23 10.08
N GLY A 29 5.85 11.36 10.97
CA GLY A 29 4.54 10.76 10.78
C GLY A 29 3.81 11.28 9.54
N GLU A 30 3.95 12.56 9.24
CA GLU A 30 3.37 13.17 8.03
C GLU A 30 4.03 12.64 6.75
N ALA A 31 5.35 12.47 6.75
CA ALA A 31 6.08 11.88 5.64
C ALA A 31 5.68 10.42 5.40
N ILE A 32 5.61 9.61 6.47
CA ILE A 32 5.20 8.20 6.39
C ILE A 32 3.78 8.07 5.84
N ALA A 33 2.84 8.89 6.34
CA ALA A 33 1.46 8.88 5.85
C ALA A 33 1.37 9.17 4.35
N LYS A 34 2.19 10.11 3.86
CA LYS A 34 2.28 10.48 2.45
C LYS A 34 2.81 9.33 1.59
N GLU A 35 3.89 8.68 2.02
CA GLU A 35 4.50 7.56 1.29
C GLU A 35 3.59 6.33 1.23
N LEU A 36 2.94 5.97 2.35
CA LEU A 36 2.05 4.80 2.42
C LEU A 36 0.76 4.97 1.59
N GLY A 37 0.28 6.21 1.44
CA GLY A 37 -0.74 6.60 0.47
C GLY A 37 -2.15 5.98 0.63
N SER A 38 -2.39 5.12 1.62
CA SER A 38 -3.69 4.47 1.84
C SER A 38 -3.99 4.17 3.31
N PRO A 39 -5.27 4.21 3.74
CA PRO A 39 -5.65 3.85 5.11
C PRO A 39 -5.18 2.46 5.53
N LYS A 40 -5.28 1.48 4.62
CA LYS A 40 -4.85 0.10 4.88
C LYS A 40 -3.35 0.00 5.20
N ALA A 41 -2.52 0.73 4.45
CA ALA A 41 -1.08 0.77 4.68
C ALA A 41 -0.74 1.49 5.99
N MET A 42 -1.39 2.64 6.26
CA MET A 42 -1.23 3.38 7.52
C MET A 42 -1.63 2.54 8.74
N ASN A 43 -2.73 1.78 8.65
CA ASN A 43 -3.16 0.85 9.72
C ASN A 43 -2.14 -0.25 10.00
N ARG A 44 -1.47 -0.78 8.97
CA ARG A 44 -0.36 -1.73 9.16
C ARG A 44 0.78 -1.07 9.93
N MET A 45 1.14 0.14 9.54
CA MET A 45 2.20 0.90 10.21
C MET A 45 1.86 1.22 11.67
N ILE A 46 0.63 1.67 11.96
CA ILE A 46 0.12 1.85 13.33
C ILE A 46 0.24 0.55 14.13
N GLY A 47 -0.17 -0.58 13.53
CA GLY A 47 -0.04 -1.89 14.15
C GLY A 47 1.40 -2.29 14.47
N TYR A 48 2.36 -1.90 13.63
CA TYR A 48 3.79 -2.09 13.91
C TYR A 48 4.26 -1.19 15.06
N LEU A 49 3.98 0.12 14.99
CA LEU A 49 4.41 1.09 16.01
C LEU A 49 3.92 0.73 17.41
N THR A 50 2.65 0.34 17.53
CA THR A 50 2.01 -0.02 18.81
C THR A 50 2.60 -1.31 19.42
N LYS A 51 2.95 -2.30 18.59
CA LYS A 51 3.48 -3.61 19.03
C LYS A 51 4.98 -3.57 19.28
N VAL A 52 5.74 -3.02 18.34
CA VAL A 52 7.20 -3.08 18.34
C VAL A 52 7.82 -1.93 19.13
N LYS A 53 7.16 -0.77 19.16
CA LYS A 53 7.65 0.44 19.86
C LYS A 53 9.11 0.76 19.50
N PRO A 54 9.40 0.95 18.19
CA PRO A 54 10.76 1.15 17.70
C PRO A 54 11.46 2.33 18.39
N LYS A 55 12.79 2.22 18.54
CA LYS A 55 13.63 3.18 19.28
C LYS A 55 14.44 4.11 18.38
N SER A 56 14.36 3.94 17.06
CA SER A 56 15.00 4.82 16.09
C SER A 56 14.05 5.13 14.95
N ALA A 57 14.27 6.29 14.31
CA ALA A 57 13.55 6.65 13.09
C ALA A 57 13.88 5.70 11.93
N GLU A 58 15.10 5.14 11.90
CA GLU A 58 15.52 4.13 10.92
C GLU A 58 14.59 2.92 10.92
N LEU A 59 14.32 2.32 12.09
CA LEU A 59 13.41 1.17 12.19
C LEU A 59 11.97 1.48 11.80
N ILE A 60 11.55 2.75 11.91
CA ILE A 60 10.23 3.21 11.47
C ILE A 60 10.21 3.32 9.95
N VAL A 61 11.25 3.92 9.37
CA VAL A 61 11.38 4.10 7.91
C VAL A 61 11.57 2.76 7.20
N ASP A 62 12.35 1.84 7.77
CA ASP A 62 12.56 0.50 7.22
C ASP A 62 11.24 -0.28 7.11
N GLU A 63 10.42 -0.25 8.16
CA GLU A 63 9.10 -0.90 8.12
C GLU A 63 8.17 -0.22 7.10
N MET A 64 8.17 1.12 7.05
CA MET A 64 7.40 1.85 6.03
C MET A 64 7.79 1.41 4.61
N LEU A 65 9.08 1.26 4.33
CA LEU A 65 9.59 0.79 3.04
C LEU A 65 9.22 -0.67 2.79
N ALA A 66 9.29 -1.54 3.80
CA ALA A 66 8.86 -2.93 3.71
C ALA A 66 7.37 -3.04 3.32
N ILE A 67 6.50 -2.30 4.01
CA ILE A 67 5.05 -2.24 3.69
C ILE A 67 4.83 -1.71 2.26
N SER A 68 5.55 -0.67 1.87
CA SER A 68 5.43 -0.05 0.54
C SER A 68 5.86 -1.00 -0.59
N SER A 69 6.94 -1.74 -0.36
CA SER A 69 7.46 -2.74 -1.28
C SER A 69 6.48 -3.90 -1.46
N GLU A 70 5.94 -4.45 -0.37
CA GLU A 70 4.93 -5.52 -0.45
C GLU A 70 3.68 -5.11 -1.22
N ILE A 71 3.18 -3.88 -0.99
CA ILE A 71 2.01 -3.34 -1.70
C ILE A 71 2.31 -3.20 -3.19
N SER A 72 3.51 -2.73 -3.54
CA SER A 72 3.94 -2.55 -4.93
C SER A 72 4.05 -3.89 -5.65
N ALA A 73 4.70 -4.88 -5.03
CA ALA A 73 4.80 -6.23 -5.56
C ALA A 73 3.42 -6.89 -5.75
N TRP A 74 2.49 -6.67 -4.82
CA TRP A 74 1.12 -7.18 -4.96
C TRP A 74 0.37 -6.53 -6.13
N LYS A 75 0.51 -5.20 -6.31
CA LYS A 75 -0.10 -4.48 -7.44
C LYS A 75 0.46 -4.96 -8.77
N GLU A 76 1.78 -5.12 -8.87
CA GLU A 76 2.45 -5.62 -10.07
C GLU A 76 1.99 -7.03 -10.42
N LYS A 77 1.93 -7.93 -9.42
CA LYS A 77 1.38 -9.28 -9.61
C LYS A 77 -0.06 -9.24 -10.13
N LYS A 78 -0.91 -8.38 -9.57
CA LYS A 78 -2.31 -8.23 -10.01
C LYS A 78 -2.42 -7.68 -11.42
N ALA A 79 -1.57 -6.73 -11.80
CA ALA A 79 -1.50 -6.21 -13.16
C ALA A 79 -1.06 -7.29 -14.16
N SER A 80 -0.06 -8.10 -13.79
CA SER A 80 0.41 -9.23 -14.60
C SER A 80 -0.67 -10.31 -14.76
N GLU A 81 -1.38 -10.67 -13.68
CA GLU A 81 -2.52 -11.59 -13.71
C GLU A 81 -3.64 -11.07 -14.63
N ALA A 82 -3.97 -9.78 -14.54
CA ALA A 82 -4.99 -9.16 -15.38
C ALA A 82 -4.57 -9.12 -16.86
N ALA A 83 -3.31 -8.82 -17.15
CA ALA A 83 -2.77 -8.86 -18.51
C ALA A 83 -2.80 -10.29 -19.09
N ASN A 84 -2.41 -11.29 -18.29
CA ASN A 84 -2.50 -12.69 -18.68
C ASN A 84 -3.95 -13.15 -18.86
N ALA A 85 -4.89 -12.70 -18.03
CA ALA A 85 -6.30 -13.03 -18.19
C ALA A 85 -6.90 -12.39 -19.45
N ALA A 86 -6.54 -11.12 -19.75
CA ALA A 86 -6.94 -10.45 -20.99
C ALA A 86 -6.33 -11.12 -22.23
N TYR A 87 -5.06 -11.53 -22.15
CA TYR A 87 -4.39 -12.30 -23.20
C TYR A 87 -5.02 -13.68 -23.41
N ASN A 88 -5.34 -14.39 -22.33
CA ASN A 88 -6.02 -15.69 -22.38
C ASN A 88 -7.47 -15.56 -22.86
N ASP A 89 -8.18 -14.48 -22.55
CA ASP A 89 -9.53 -14.20 -23.07
C ASP A 89 -9.45 -13.89 -24.58
N MET A 90 -8.43 -13.16 -25.05
CA MET A 90 -8.18 -12.95 -26.48
C MET A 90 -7.85 -14.25 -27.22
N LEU A 91 -7.00 -15.12 -26.65
CA LEU A 91 -6.67 -16.43 -27.21
C LEU A 91 -7.89 -17.37 -27.22
N ASN A 92 -8.66 -17.42 -26.14
CA ASN A 92 -9.85 -18.26 -26.03
C ASN A 92 -11.04 -17.76 -26.86
N ARG A 93 -11.11 -16.46 -27.16
CA ARG A 93 -12.08 -15.90 -28.12
C ARG A 93 -11.67 -16.12 -29.58
N GLY A 94 -10.53 -16.75 -29.81
CA GLY A 94 -10.03 -17.11 -31.12
C GLY A 94 -9.35 -15.93 -31.80
N LEU A 95 -8.07 -16.10 -32.17
CA LEU A 95 -7.58 -15.52 -33.40
C LEU A 95 -8.40 -16.19 -34.51
N GLY A 96 -9.48 -15.53 -34.95
CA GLY A 96 -10.22 -15.91 -36.15
C GLY A 96 -9.36 -15.65 -37.38
N THR A 97 -8.21 -16.31 -37.49
CA THR A 97 -7.50 -16.46 -38.74
C THR A 97 -8.05 -17.72 -39.39
N GLU A 98 -8.78 -17.47 -40.47
CA GLU A 98 -9.33 -18.38 -41.46
C GLU A 98 -8.36 -19.54 -41.75
N GLU A 99 -8.87 -20.77 -41.70
CA GLU A 99 -8.30 -21.86 -42.49
C GLU A 99 -9.19 -22.03 -43.72
N ASP A 100 -8.62 -21.67 -44.87
CA ASP A 100 -9.11 -21.92 -46.22
C ASP A 100 -9.37 -23.42 -46.45
N GLU A 101 -10.56 -23.77 -46.96
CA GLU A 101 -10.82 -24.73 -48.07
C GLU A 101 -12.33 -24.91 -48.37
#